data_AF-A0A968GAQ9-F1
#
_entry.id   AF-A0A968GAQ9-F1
#
_cell.length_a   1.000
_cell.length_b   1.000
_cell.length_c   1.000
_cell.angle_alpha   90.00
_cell.angle_beta   90.00
_cell.angle_gamma   90.00
#
_symmetry.space_group_name_H-M   'P 1'
#
loop_
_entity.id
_entity.type
_entity.pdbx_description
1 polymer ?
#
loop_
_entity_poly.entity_id
_entity_poly.type
_entity_poly.pdbx_seq_one_letter_code
_entity_poly.pdbx_strand_id
1 'polypeptide(L)'
;MAWFSKGHEDAYKDKVAMIYQEYANLRDYISNAKELEEGFYQRHKDMLRSTLDMNTFLDGEYKHVQELMQQYQKKRKEAQEAHLRKQQAQSVLEAEIDRLANGYKGYPISPFVSISEFPELSHLYGAIQHFESTQWYRLLHQLRTEYALLGSNILIELEQEITKIVPQQSSQEPQALLLLNQSMRNQPSMVEQYAMEAMKEVAFFVNDVKNLLESVNYPTDAEAYMMVHKIIQDFRLTQIKRANH
;
A
#
# COMPACT_ATOMS: atom_id res chain seq x y z
N MET A 1 -76.53 -21.84 1.86
CA MET A 1 -76.11 -21.31 3.17
C MET A 1 -74.76 -21.92 3.52
N ALA A 2 -73.68 -21.16 3.39
CA ALA A 2 -72.37 -21.52 3.94
C ALA A 2 -72.02 -20.43 4.95
N TRP A 3 -72.01 -20.81 6.23
CA TRP A 3 -71.51 -19.99 7.32
C TRP A 3 -70.00 -19.86 7.16
N PHE A 4 -69.51 -18.67 6.80
CA PHE A 4 -68.17 -18.24 7.15
C PHE A 4 -68.30 -17.02 8.04
N SER A 5 -67.94 -17.23 9.31
CA SER A 5 -68.16 -16.27 10.37
C SER A 5 -67.19 -15.09 10.23
N LYS A 6 -67.72 -13.87 10.38
CA LYS A 6 -66.95 -12.65 10.64
C LYS A 6 -65.95 -12.79 11.81
N GLY A 7 -66.10 -13.80 12.68
CA GLY A 7 -65.23 -14.04 13.83
C GLY A 7 -63.87 -14.66 13.50
N HIS A 8 -63.68 -15.27 12.31
CA HIS A 8 -62.37 -15.81 11.91
C HIS A 8 -61.41 -14.75 11.35
N GLU A 9 -61.93 -13.66 10.76
CA GLU A 9 -61.10 -12.54 10.29
C GLU A 9 -60.55 -11.70 11.45
N ASP A 10 -61.36 -11.48 12.50
CA ASP A 10 -60.92 -10.69 13.66
C ASP A 10 -59.84 -11.42 14.49
N ALA A 11 -59.82 -12.76 14.50
CA ALA A 11 -58.86 -13.55 15.27
C ALA A 11 -57.40 -13.46 14.75
N TYR A 12 -57.20 -13.12 13.48
CA TYR A 12 -55.87 -13.06 12.85
C TYR A 12 -55.46 -11.67 12.39
N LYS A 13 -56.32 -10.67 12.61
CA LYS A 13 -56.13 -9.29 12.16
C LYS A 13 -54.80 -8.69 12.64
N ASP A 14 -54.43 -8.97 13.89
CA ASP A 14 -53.19 -8.46 14.49
C ASP A 14 -51.94 -9.11 13.87
N LYS A 15 -51.97 -10.43 13.60
CA LYS A 15 -50.87 -11.13 12.93
C LYS A 15 -50.69 -10.66 11.48
N VAL A 16 -51.80 -10.47 10.77
CA VAL A 16 -51.78 -9.94 9.39
C VAL A 16 -51.23 -8.52 9.36
N ALA A 17 -51.67 -7.64 10.28
CA ALA A 17 -51.17 -6.28 10.40
C ALA A 17 -49.67 -6.25 10.72
N MET A 18 -49.20 -7.15 11.59
CA MET A 18 -47.77 -7.30 11.89
C MET A 18 -46.96 -7.69 10.65
N ILE A 19 -47.41 -8.67 9.85
CA ILE A 19 -46.71 -9.08 8.62
C ILE A 19 -46.66 -7.93 7.60
N TYR A 20 -47.76 -7.17 7.44
CA TYR A 20 -47.75 -5.97 6.61
C TYR A 20 -46.75 -4.92 7.09
N GLN A 21 -46.65 -4.71 8.40
CA GLN A 21 -45.67 -3.80 8.97
C GLN A 21 -44.24 -4.27 8.69
N GLU A 22 -43.95 -5.57 8.77
CA GLU A 22 -42.63 -6.12 8.43
C GLU A 22 -42.29 -5.93 6.93
N TYR A 23 -43.26 -6.14 6.03
CA TYR A 23 -43.08 -5.84 4.61
C TYR A 23 -42.90 -4.34 4.34
N ALA A 24 -43.60 -3.48 5.08
CA ALA A 24 -43.40 -2.04 5.01
C ALA A 24 -42.00 -1.65 5.49
N ASN A 25 -41.50 -2.26 6.57
CA ASN A 25 -40.15 -2.04 7.09
C ASN A 25 -39.07 -2.47 6.09
N LEU A 26 -39.33 -3.44 5.20
CA LEU A 26 -38.41 -3.82 4.13
C LEU A 26 -38.15 -2.70 3.10
N ARG A 27 -39.02 -1.69 3.00
CA ARG A 27 -38.83 -0.55 2.08
C ARG A 27 -37.57 0.24 2.37
N ASP A 28 -37.10 0.24 3.62
CA ASP A 28 -35.83 0.90 4.02
C ASP A 28 -34.59 0.13 3.55
N TYR A 29 -34.77 -1.10 3.05
CA TYR A 29 -33.69 -2.02 2.70
C TYR A 29 -33.73 -2.48 1.24
N ILE A 30 -34.90 -2.50 0.59
CA ILE A 30 -35.08 -3.06 -0.75
C ILE A 30 -36.05 -2.21 -1.58
N SER A 31 -35.67 -1.92 -2.82
CA SER A 31 -36.45 -1.09 -3.75
C SER A 31 -37.77 -1.73 -4.22
N ASN A 32 -37.86 -3.06 -4.25
CA ASN A 32 -39.06 -3.80 -4.66
C ASN A 32 -39.94 -4.26 -3.47
N ALA A 33 -39.72 -3.73 -2.27
CA ALA A 33 -40.50 -4.11 -1.09
C ALA A 33 -42.02 -3.90 -1.27
N LYS A 34 -42.43 -2.90 -2.07
CA LYS A 34 -43.83 -2.67 -2.42
C LYS A 34 -44.45 -3.82 -3.21
N GLU A 35 -43.71 -4.42 -4.13
CA GLU A 35 -44.17 -5.58 -4.92
C GLU A 35 -44.31 -6.83 -4.03
N LEU A 36 -43.43 -6.98 -3.03
CA LEU A 36 -43.50 -8.08 -2.07
C LEU A 36 -44.73 -7.95 -1.14
N GLU A 37 -45.04 -6.74 -0.70
CA GLU A 37 -46.22 -6.41 0.10
C GLU A 37 -47.53 -6.65 -0.69
N GLU A 38 -47.58 -6.20 -1.95
CA GLU A 38 -48.70 -6.46 -2.85
C GLU A 38 -48.85 -7.97 -3.14
N GLY A 39 -47.73 -8.67 -3.28
CA GLY A 39 -47.70 -10.13 -3.40
C GLY A 39 -48.24 -10.84 -2.16
N PHE A 40 -47.92 -10.36 -0.96
CA PHE A 40 -48.50 -10.88 0.28
C PHE A 40 -50.02 -10.67 0.34
N TYR A 41 -50.53 -9.51 -0.08
CA TYR A 41 -51.98 -9.27 -0.18
C TYR A 41 -52.68 -10.27 -1.11
N GLN A 42 -52.07 -10.57 -2.25
CA GLN A 42 -52.62 -11.56 -3.18
C GLN A 42 -52.60 -12.98 -2.58
N ARG A 43 -51.48 -13.40 -1.98
CA ARG A 43 -51.35 -14.72 -1.32
C ARG A 43 -52.32 -14.87 -0.15
N HIS A 44 -52.52 -13.81 0.64
CA HIS A 44 -53.48 -13.80 1.74
C HIS A 44 -54.93 -13.94 1.25
N LYS A 45 -55.30 -13.26 0.16
CA LYS A 45 -56.61 -13.44 -0.49
C LYS A 45 -56.85 -14.84 -1.01
N ASP A 46 -55.82 -15.44 -1.62
CA ASP A 46 -55.90 -16.79 -2.17
C ASP A 46 -55.98 -17.82 -1.04
N MET A 47 -55.28 -17.57 0.07
CA MET A 47 -55.34 -18.38 1.29
C MET A 47 -56.75 -18.42 1.89
N LEU A 48 -57.45 -17.29 1.97
CA LEU A 48 -58.84 -17.20 2.46
C LEU A 48 -59.83 -18.02 1.62
N ARG A 49 -59.48 -18.36 0.38
CA ARG A 49 -60.29 -19.20 -0.52
C ARG A 49 -59.86 -20.67 -0.51
N SER A 50 -58.77 -21.00 0.17
CA SER A 50 -58.20 -22.34 0.24
C SER A 50 -58.69 -23.11 1.47
N THR A 51 -58.41 -24.41 1.52
CA THR A 51 -58.65 -25.27 2.69
C THR A 51 -57.44 -25.37 3.62
N LEU A 52 -56.40 -24.57 3.40
CA LEU A 52 -55.18 -24.60 4.22
C LEU A 52 -55.42 -23.94 5.59
N ASP A 53 -54.59 -24.29 6.57
CA ASP A 53 -54.63 -23.69 7.91
C ASP A 53 -54.01 -22.29 7.93
N MET A 54 -54.80 -21.30 8.37
CA MET A 54 -54.42 -19.88 8.40
C MET A 54 -53.22 -19.61 9.32
N ASN A 55 -53.11 -20.33 10.44
CA ASN A 55 -51.97 -20.14 11.35
C ASN A 55 -50.67 -20.56 10.69
N THR A 56 -50.66 -21.74 10.07
CA THR A 56 -49.49 -22.26 9.34
C THR A 56 -49.05 -21.32 8.22
N PHE A 57 -50.00 -20.74 7.47
CA PHE A 57 -49.68 -19.74 6.44
C PHE A 57 -49.07 -18.47 7.02
N LEU A 58 -49.71 -17.85 8.02
CA LEU A 58 -49.26 -16.59 8.59
C LEU A 58 -47.90 -16.74 9.30
N ASP A 59 -47.67 -17.84 10.00
CA ASP A 59 -46.39 -18.10 10.65
C ASP A 59 -45.28 -18.33 9.60
N GLY A 60 -45.61 -18.97 8.47
CA GLY A 60 -44.71 -19.14 7.33
C GLY A 60 -44.35 -17.81 6.65
N GLU A 61 -45.33 -16.95 6.39
CA GLU A 61 -45.11 -15.61 5.81
C GLU A 61 -44.34 -14.70 6.76
N TYR A 62 -44.64 -14.74 8.05
CA TYR A 62 -43.89 -14.00 9.06
C TYR A 62 -42.43 -14.45 9.11
N LYS A 63 -42.16 -15.77 9.08
CA LYS A 63 -40.79 -16.28 9.02
C LYS A 63 -40.08 -15.85 7.74
N HIS A 64 -40.77 -15.90 6.60
CA HIS A 64 -40.21 -15.51 5.32
C HIS A 64 -39.79 -14.03 5.28
N VAL A 65 -40.64 -13.11 5.75
CA VAL A 65 -40.32 -11.68 5.79
C VAL A 65 -39.17 -11.37 6.76
N GLN A 66 -39.10 -12.06 7.90
CA GLN A 66 -37.99 -11.96 8.84
C GLN A 66 -36.66 -12.45 8.25
N GLU A 67 -36.67 -13.58 7.54
CA GLU A 67 -35.48 -14.11 6.85
C GLU A 67 -34.99 -13.14 5.77
N LEU A 68 -35.91 -12.55 4.99
CA LEU A 68 -35.56 -11.51 4.03
C LEU A 68 -34.91 -10.31 4.73
N MET A 69 -35.52 -9.80 5.80
CA MET A 69 -34.97 -8.65 6.53
C MET A 69 -33.55 -8.92 7.06
N GLN A 70 -33.33 -10.09 7.65
CA GLN A 70 -32.01 -10.50 8.15
C GLN A 70 -30.97 -10.63 7.03
N GLN A 71 -31.32 -11.22 5.89
CA GLN A 71 -30.41 -11.36 4.75
C GLN A 71 -29.97 -9.99 4.21
N TYR A 72 -30.89 -9.04 4.07
CA TYR A 72 -30.56 -7.71 3.57
C TYR A 72 -29.76 -6.88 4.58
N GLN A 73 -30.08 -6.98 5.88
CA GLN A 73 -29.27 -6.35 6.93
C GLN A 73 -27.84 -6.88 6.93
N LYS A 74 -27.67 -8.20 6.75
CA LYS A 74 -26.34 -8.83 6.64
C LYS A 74 -25.57 -8.31 5.43
N LYS A 75 -26.19 -8.29 4.23
CA LYS A 75 -25.57 -7.76 3.01
C LYS A 75 -25.18 -6.29 3.14
N ARG A 76 -26.01 -5.47 3.80
CA ARG A 76 -25.70 -4.05 4.03
C ARG A 76 -24.50 -3.87 4.96
N LYS A 77 -24.42 -4.66 6.05
CA LYS A 77 -23.26 -4.65 6.95
C LYS A 77 -21.99 -5.09 6.23
N GLU A 78 -22.05 -6.18 5.47
CA GLU A 78 -20.91 -6.66 4.66
C GLU A 78 -20.45 -5.62 3.63
N ALA A 79 -21.38 -4.94 2.94
CA ALA A 79 -21.06 -3.88 2.00
C ALA A 79 -20.41 -2.66 2.68
N GLN A 80 -20.90 -2.27 3.86
CA GLN A 80 -20.32 -1.19 4.67
C GLN A 80 -18.91 -1.54 5.17
N GLU A 81 -18.72 -2.76 5.67
CA GLU A 81 -17.40 -3.25 6.09
C GLU A 81 -16.42 -3.33 4.92
N ALA A 82 -16.87 -3.81 3.76
CA ALA A 82 -16.05 -3.85 2.55
C ALA A 82 -15.63 -2.44 2.09
N HIS A 83 -16.55 -1.47 2.17
CA HIS A 83 -16.26 -0.08 1.85
C HIS A 83 -15.24 0.54 2.83
N LEU A 84 -15.41 0.29 4.13
CA LEU A 84 -14.48 0.76 5.17
C LEU A 84 -13.08 0.17 4.98
N ARG A 85 -12.99 -1.14 4.70
CA ARG A 85 -11.71 -1.81 4.39
C ARG A 85 -11.05 -1.22 3.16
N LYS A 86 -11.83 -0.90 2.12
CA LYS A 86 -11.31 -0.26 0.90
C LYS A 86 -10.74 1.13 1.19
N GLN A 87 -11.44 1.94 2.00
CA GLN A 87 -10.95 3.26 2.41
C GLN A 87 -9.68 3.18 3.25
N GLN A 88 -9.59 2.23 4.19
CA GLN A 88 -8.38 2.01 4.98
C GLN A 88 -7.20 1.56 4.12
N ALA A 89 -7.43 0.62 3.19
CA ALA A 89 -6.40 0.19 2.24
C ALA A 89 -5.92 1.36 1.36
N GLN A 90 -6.84 2.22 0.90
CA GLN A 90 -6.51 3.40 0.13
C GLN A 90 -5.66 4.40 0.93
N SER A 91 -6.00 4.67 2.19
CA SER A 91 -5.21 5.59 3.04
C SER A 91 -3.82 5.06 3.35
N VAL A 92 -3.68 3.74 3.54
CA VAL A 92 -2.37 3.10 3.75
C VAL A 92 -1.54 3.18 2.49
N LEU A 93 -2.15 2.94 1.32
CA LEU A 93 -1.47 3.07 0.04
C LEU A 93 -1.00 4.51 -0.23
N GLU A 94 -1.86 5.51 0.04
CA GLU A 94 -1.52 6.92 -0.12
C GLU A 94 -0.38 7.34 0.82
N ALA A 95 -0.43 6.90 2.09
CA ALA A 95 0.66 7.15 3.03
C ALA A 95 1.98 6.50 2.59
N GLU A 96 1.94 5.29 2.01
CA GLU A 96 3.14 4.64 1.47
C GLU A 96 3.64 5.33 0.20
N ILE A 97 2.74 5.78 -0.68
CA ILE A 97 3.10 6.60 -1.86
C ILE A 97 3.79 7.89 -1.41
N ASP A 98 3.25 8.59 -0.42
CA ASP A 98 3.83 9.82 0.11
C ASP A 98 5.17 9.56 0.81
N ARG A 99 5.28 8.45 1.56
CA ARG A 99 6.54 8.00 2.18
C ARG A 99 7.60 7.74 1.10
N LEU A 100 7.24 7.04 0.02
CA LEU A 100 8.15 6.75 -1.08
C LEU A 100 8.49 8.00 -1.90
N ALA A 101 7.54 8.93 -2.10
CA ALA A 101 7.75 10.15 -2.86
C ALA A 101 8.61 11.18 -2.12
N ASN A 102 8.66 11.12 -0.78
CA ASN A 102 9.32 12.12 0.05
C ASN A 102 10.41 11.56 0.98
N GLY A 103 10.64 10.24 0.98
CA GLY A 103 11.62 9.58 1.87
C GLY A 103 13.02 10.18 1.78
N TYR A 104 13.43 10.58 0.57
CA TYR A 104 14.74 11.19 0.34
C TYR A 104 14.92 12.59 0.96
N LYS A 105 13.83 13.31 1.30
CA LYS A 105 13.91 14.72 1.75
C LYS A 105 14.61 14.89 3.10
N GLY A 106 14.68 13.82 3.90
CA GLY A 106 15.36 13.84 5.20
C GLY A 106 16.88 13.75 5.13
N TYR A 107 17.46 13.46 3.95
CA TYR A 107 18.90 13.32 3.79
C TYR A 107 19.60 14.68 3.60
N PRO A 108 20.90 14.80 3.92
CA PRO A 108 21.67 15.98 3.59
C PRO A 108 21.67 16.28 2.09
N ILE A 109 21.93 17.54 1.74
CA ILE A 109 21.98 18.02 0.36
C ILE A 109 23.45 18.05 -0.08
N SER A 110 23.76 17.45 -1.22
CA SER A 110 25.10 17.54 -1.82
C SER A 110 25.34 18.93 -2.41
N PRO A 111 26.48 19.58 -2.12
CA PRO A 111 26.82 20.89 -2.71
C PRO A 111 27.19 20.79 -4.20
N PHE A 112 27.40 19.59 -4.73
CA PHE A 112 27.85 19.35 -6.11
C PHE A 112 26.69 19.10 -7.10
N VAL A 113 25.46 19.04 -6.60
CA VAL A 113 24.26 18.79 -7.41
C VAL A 113 23.21 19.85 -7.11
N SER A 114 22.76 20.53 -8.14
CA SER A 114 21.71 21.55 -8.07
C SER A 114 20.39 20.97 -7.54
N ILE A 115 19.99 21.35 -6.32
CA ILE A 115 18.75 20.88 -5.71
C ILE A 115 17.50 21.33 -6.48
N SER A 116 17.56 22.47 -7.17
CA SER A 116 16.43 22.98 -7.97
C SER A 116 16.18 22.16 -9.22
N GLU A 117 17.21 21.51 -9.76
CA GLU A 117 17.13 20.74 -11.01
C GLU A 117 17.05 19.23 -10.73
N PHE A 118 17.82 18.74 -9.74
CA PHE A 118 17.90 17.33 -9.38
C PHE A 118 17.78 17.13 -7.87
N PRO A 119 16.59 17.33 -7.28
CA PRO A 119 16.41 17.24 -5.83
C PRO A 119 16.76 15.85 -5.29
N GLU A 120 16.25 14.78 -5.92
CA GLU A 120 16.51 13.40 -5.49
C GLU A 120 18.00 13.04 -5.61
N LEU A 121 18.66 13.40 -6.72
CA LEU A 121 20.09 13.15 -6.91
C LEU A 121 20.95 13.92 -5.90
N SER A 122 20.57 15.17 -5.59
CA SER A 122 21.27 15.99 -4.61
C SER A 122 21.21 15.40 -3.20
N HIS A 123 20.03 14.93 -2.80
CA HIS A 123 19.85 14.20 -1.53
C HIS A 123 20.57 12.85 -1.53
N LEU A 124 20.61 12.13 -2.66
CA LEU A 124 21.29 10.84 -2.77
C LEU A 124 22.80 10.98 -2.56
N TYR A 125 23.45 11.93 -3.25
CA TYR A 125 24.88 12.18 -3.04
C TYR A 125 25.18 12.70 -1.63
N GLY A 126 24.28 13.51 -1.04
CA GLY A 126 24.41 13.93 0.35
C GLY A 126 24.27 12.77 1.34
N ALA A 127 23.41 11.79 1.05
CA ALA A 127 23.27 10.56 1.84
C ALA A 127 24.56 9.72 1.82
N ILE A 128 25.19 9.55 0.65
CA ILE A 128 26.44 8.81 0.51
C ILE A 128 27.61 9.52 1.20
N GLN A 129 27.71 10.85 1.07
CA GLN A 129 28.70 11.63 1.81
C GLN A 129 28.52 11.50 3.33
N HIS A 130 27.27 11.47 3.79
CA HIS A 130 26.98 11.23 5.20
C HIS A 130 27.36 9.82 5.65
N PHE A 131 27.05 8.80 4.83
CA PHE A 131 27.45 7.42 5.09
C PHE A 131 28.98 7.26 5.16
N GLU A 132 29.70 7.89 4.23
CA GLU A 132 31.15 7.87 4.18
C GLU A 132 31.78 8.45 5.45
N SER A 133 31.32 9.65 5.83
CA SER A 133 31.89 10.38 6.98
C SER A 133 31.55 9.75 8.34
N THR A 134 30.47 8.97 8.44
CA THR A 134 29.98 8.45 9.73
C THR A 134 30.21 6.95 9.93
N GLN A 135 30.01 6.14 8.89
CA GLN A 135 29.94 4.69 9.00
C GLN A 135 31.01 3.97 8.18
N TRP A 136 31.37 4.47 6.99
CA TRP A 136 32.18 3.71 6.02
C TRP A 136 33.52 3.21 6.56
N TYR A 137 34.34 4.09 7.15
CA TYR A 137 35.65 3.69 7.66
C TYR A 137 35.57 2.69 8.82
N ARG A 138 34.55 2.83 9.67
CA ARG A 138 34.29 1.89 10.77
C ARG A 138 33.87 0.53 10.22
N LEU A 139 32.97 0.54 9.24
CA LEU A 139 32.52 -0.67 8.56
C LEU A 139 33.70 -1.39 7.89
N LEU A 140 34.54 -0.68 7.14
CA LEU A 140 35.73 -1.26 6.50
C LEU A 140 36.68 -1.90 7.53
N HIS A 141 36.89 -1.24 8.66
CA HIS A 141 37.71 -1.79 9.73
C HIS A 141 37.12 -3.12 10.24
N GLN A 142 35.83 -3.14 10.57
CA GLN A 142 35.14 -4.35 11.06
C GLN A 142 35.16 -5.48 10.02
N LEU A 143 34.86 -5.17 8.75
CA LEU A 143 34.91 -6.16 7.66
C LEU A 143 36.30 -6.81 7.51
N ARG A 144 37.37 -6.03 7.67
CA ARG A 144 38.74 -6.55 7.60
C ARG A 144 39.14 -7.37 8.83
N THR A 145 38.77 -6.93 10.02
CA THR A 145 39.24 -7.52 11.28
C THR A 145 38.36 -8.67 11.77
N GLU A 146 37.04 -8.48 11.77
CA GLU A 146 36.07 -9.43 12.33
C GLU A 146 35.62 -10.47 11.31
N TYR A 147 35.53 -10.08 10.02
CA TYR A 147 35.06 -10.96 8.94
C TYR A 147 36.19 -11.45 8.03
N ALA A 148 37.45 -11.20 8.41
CA ALA A 148 38.67 -11.66 7.74
C ALA A 148 38.74 -11.31 6.23
N LEU A 149 38.11 -10.21 5.80
CA LEU A 149 38.14 -9.76 4.40
C LEU A 149 39.40 -8.96 4.03
N LEU A 150 40.50 -9.17 4.77
CA LEU A 150 41.76 -8.51 4.49
C LEU A 150 42.30 -8.94 3.11
N GLY A 151 42.46 -7.98 2.19
CA GLY A 151 42.90 -8.27 0.82
C GLY A 151 41.81 -8.87 -0.09
N SER A 152 40.54 -8.86 0.33
CA SER A 152 39.42 -9.24 -0.53
C SER A 152 39.29 -8.29 -1.72
N ASN A 153 39.23 -8.84 -2.94
CA ASN A 153 39.03 -8.06 -4.16
C ASN A 153 37.74 -7.23 -4.11
N ILE A 154 36.66 -7.78 -3.54
CA ILE A 154 35.37 -7.10 -3.43
C ILE A 154 35.51 -5.84 -2.56
N LEU A 155 36.25 -5.92 -1.46
CA LEU A 155 36.45 -4.78 -0.56
C LEU A 155 37.29 -3.69 -1.23
N ILE A 156 38.34 -4.09 -1.97
CA ILE A 156 39.18 -3.17 -2.75
C ILE A 156 38.35 -2.48 -3.85
N GLU A 157 37.49 -3.20 -4.55
CA GLU A 157 36.59 -2.65 -5.58
C GLU A 157 35.64 -1.61 -4.98
N LEU A 158 34.99 -1.91 -3.85
CA LEU A 158 34.11 -0.97 -3.17
C LEU A 158 34.84 0.27 -2.65
N GLU A 159 36.08 0.11 -2.18
CA GLU A 159 36.94 1.24 -1.80
C GLU A 159 37.30 2.12 -3.00
N GLN A 160 37.49 1.54 -4.19
CA GLN A 160 37.70 2.32 -5.40
C GLN A 160 36.40 2.98 -5.88
N GLU A 161 35.26 2.29 -5.79
CA GLU A 161 33.97 2.84 -6.19
C GLU A 161 33.56 4.03 -5.33
N ILE A 162 33.70 3.94 -4.00
CA ILE A 162 33.33 5.06 -3.12
C ILE A 162 34.14 6.32 -3.45
N THR A 163 35.40 6.18 -3.88
CA THR A 163 36.25 7.32 -4.25
C THR A 163 35.76 8.07 -5.49
N LYS A 164 34.96 7.42 -6.34
CA LYS A 164 34.36 8.03 -7.53
C LYS A 164 33.09 8.82 -7.21
N ILE A 165 32.34 8.40 -6.19
CA ILE A 165 31.04 8.97 -5.81
C ILE A 165 31.12 9.99 -4.66
N VAL A 166 32.15 9.92 -3.82
CA VAL A 166 32.42 10.87 -2.73
C VAL A 166 33.58 11.80 -3.10
N PRO A 167 33.50 13.11 -2.78
CA PRO A 167 34.60 14.04 -3.00
C PRO A 167 35.86 13.65 -2.19
N GLN A 168 37.01 13.53 -2.84
CA GLN A 168 38.30 13.25 -2.17
C GLN A 168 38.84 14.47 -1.39
N GLN A 169 38.45 15.67 -1.80
CA GLN A 169 38.78 16.94 -1.15
C GLN A 169 37.52 17.77 -1.05
N SER A 170 37.38 18.60 -0.01
CA SER A 170 36.15 19.36 0.28
C SER A 170 35.61 20.19 -0.89
N SER A 171 36.48 20.57 -1.83
CA SER A 171 36.14 21.41 -2.98
C SER A 171 36.18 20.66 -4.32
N GLN A 172 36.59 19.39 -4.33
CA GLN A 172 36.69 18.61 -5.56
C GLN A 172 35.37 17.86 -5.80
N GLU A 173 34.82 18.06 -6.98
CA GLU A 173 33.62 17.36 -7.41
C GLU A 173 33.85 15.83 -7.53
N PRO A 174 32.87 15.00 -7.12
CA PRO A 174 32.89 13.57 -7.37
C PRO A 174 33.06 13.24 -8.87
N GLN A 175 33.90 12.24 -9.19
CA GLN A 175 34.14 11.83 -10.57
C GLN A 175 32.85 11.40 -11.28
N ALA A 176 31.95 10.72 -10.57
CA ALA A 176 30.66 10.27 -11.10
C ALA A 176 29.73 11.42 -11.53
N LEU A 177 29.94 12.65 -11.03
CA LEU A 177 29.15 13.82 -11.38
C LEU A 177 29.75 14.67 -12.51
N LEU A 178 31.02 14.44 -12.88
CA LEU A 178 31.75 15.30 -13.82
C LEU A 178 31.03 15.46 -15.16
N LEU A 179 30.52 14.35 -15.73
CA LEU A 179 29.81 14.40 -17.01
C LEU A 179 28.48 15.15 -16.89
N LEU A 180 27.74 14.96 -15.79
CA LEU A 180 26.52 15.70 -15.53
C LEU A 180 26.82 17.20 -15.47
N ASN A 181 27.74 17.63 -14.63
CA ASN A 181 28.03 19.05 -14.43
C ASN A 181 28.66 19.72 -15.67
N GLN A 182 29.42 18.98 -16.48
CA GLN A 182 29.88 19.46 -17.79
C GLN A 182 28.73 19.59 -18.80
N SER A 183 27.79 18.63 -18.82
CA SER A 183 26.67 18.62 -19.74
C SER A 183 25.69 19.75 -19.50
N MET A 184 25.49 20.17 -18.24
CA MET A 184 24.69 21.34 -17.88
C MET A 184 25.11 22.61 -18.63
N ARG A 185 26.41 22.74 -18.96
CA ARG A 185 26.96 23.91 -19.68
C ARG A 185 27.05 23.69 -21.18
N ASN A 186 27.44 22.48 -21.59
CA ASN A 186 27.93 22.22 -22.94
C ASN A 186 27.00 21.33 -23.78
N GLN A 187 26.16 20.51 -23.14
CA GLN A 187 25.30 19.51 -23.81
C GLN A 187 23.97 19.30 -23.07
N PRO A 188 23.05 20.29 -23.08
CA PRO A 188 21.79 20.21 -22.32
C PRO A 188 20.93 18.98 -22.65
N SER A 189 20.99 18.48 -23.90
CA SER A 189 20.23 17.30 -24.34
C SER A 189 20.67 15.99 -23.67
N MET A 190 21.86 15.95 -23.07
CA MET A 190 22.43 14.75 -22.44
C MET A 190 22.31 14.77 -20.91
N VAL A 191 21.82 15.87 -20.34
CA VAL A 191 21.78 16.11 -18.89
C VAL A 191 21.01 15.00 -18.16
N GLU A 192 19.81 14.65 -18.64
CA GLU A 192 19.00 13.60 -18.02
C GLU A 192 19.69 12.22 -18.07
N GLN A 193 20.36 11.92 -19.19
CA GLN A 193 21.11 10.68 -19.33
C GLN A 193 22.25 10.63 -18.31
N TYR A 194 23.05 11.70 -18.19
CA TYR A 194 24.16 11.72 -17.24
C TYR A 194 23.69 11.78 -15.78
N ALA A 195 22.55 12.39 -15.48
CA ALA A 195 21.94 12.34 -14.16
C ALA A 195 21.53 10.90 -13.79
N MET A 196 20.97 10.16 -14.75
CA MET A 196 20.64 8.74 -14.57
C MET A 196 21.89 7.88 -14.40
N GLU A 197 22.96 8.12 -15.17
CA GLU A 197 24.23 7.41 -14.99
C GLU A 197 24.85 7.70 -13.60
N ALA A 198 24.84 8.95 -13.14
CA ALA A 198 25.30 9.30 -11.80
C ALA A 198 24.48 8.59 -10.70
N MET A 199 23.16 8.50 -10.86
CA MET A 199 22.31 7.73 -9.94
C MET A 199 22.64 6.23 -9.96
N LYS A 200 22.93 5.66 -11.14
CA LYS A 200 23.31 4.24 -11.27
C LYS A 200 24.62 3.93 -10.55
N GLU A 201 25.63 4.78 -10.68
CA GLU A 201 26.92 4.61 -9.97
C GLU A 201 26.70 4.47 -8.46
N VAL A 202 25.89 5.36 -7.87
CA VAL A 202 25.53 5.26 -6.45
C VAL A 202 24.71 3.99 -6.16
N ALA A 203 23.73 3.69 -7.01
CA ALA A 203 22.86 2.52 -6.84
C ALA A 203 23.65 1.21 -6.82
N PHE A 204 24.62 1.05 -7.72
CA PHE A 204 25.46 -0.14 -7.77
C PHE A 204 26.31 -0.24 -6.51
N PHE A 205 27.01 0.84 -6.15
CA PHE A 205 27.81 0.87 -4.94
C PHE A 205 27.01 0.44 -3.69
N VAL A 206 25.85 1.05 -3.42
CA VAL A 206 25.10 0.71 -2.20
C VAL A 206 24.54 -0.71 -2.22
N ASN A 207 24.12 -1.21 -3.39
CA ASN A 207 23.66 -2.59 -3.51
C ASN A 207 24.82 -3.57 -3.34
N ASP A 208 26.02 -3.27 -3.84
CA ASP A 208 27.19 -4.13 -3.67
C ASP A 208 27.69 -4.13 -2.22
N VAL A 209 27.64 -2.99 -1.53
CA VAL A 209 27.83 -2.95 -0.07
C VAL A 209 26.79 -3.83 0.62
N LYS A 210 25.50 -3.68 0.32
CA LYS A 210 24.45 -4.52 0.91
C LYS A 210 24.69 -6.01 0.67
N ASN A 211 24.99 -6.40 -0.57
CA ASN A 211 25.25 -7.78 -0.95
C ASN A 211 26.46 -8.35 -0.20
N LEU A 212 27.53 -7.55 -0.03
CA LEU A 212 28.68 -7.93 0.79
C LEU A 212 28.26 -8.17 2.24
N LEU A 213 27.53 -7.24 2.85
CA LEU A 213 27.04 -7.38 4.23
C LEU A 213 26.19 -8.64 4.41
N GLU A 214 25.29 -8.93 3.48
CA GLU A 214 24.48 -10.14 3.50
C GLU A 214 25.32 -11.41 3.34
N SER A 215 26.32 -11.40 2.45
CA SER A 215 27.20 -12.56 2.22
C SER A 215 28.02 -12.97 3.44
N VAL A 216 28.36 -12.01 4.31
CA VAL A 216 29.11 -12.27 5.54
C VAL A 216 28.20 -12.42 6.77
N ASN A 217 26.88 -12.43 6.57
CA ASN A 217 25.87 -12.42 7.63
C ASN A 217 26.08 -11.29 8.66
N TYR A 218 26.39 -10.09 8.16
CA TYR A 218 26.60 -8.91 9.00
C TYR A 218 25.32 -8.58 9.79
N PRO A 219 25.42 -8.16 11.08
CA PRO A 219 24.25 -7.86 11.90
C PRO A 219 23.32 -6.84 11.27
N THR A 220 22.04 -7.19 11.14
CA THR A 220 21.04 -6.33 10.47
C THR A 220 20.62 -5.13 11.30
N ASP A 221 20.86 -5.18 12.61
CA ASP A 221 20.62 -4.11 13.59
C ASP A 221 21.80 -3.13 13.71
N ALA A 222 22.93 -3.42 13.05
CA ALA A 222 24.05 -2.49 13.01
C ALA A 222 23.71 -1.22 12.21
N GLU A 223 24.15 -0.07 12.70
CA GLU A 223 23.86 1.25 12.11
C GLU A 223 24.23 1.33 10.62
N ALA A 224 25.39 0.79 10.23
CA ALA A 224 25.84 0.77 8.84
C ALA A 224 24.89 -0.03 7.94
N TYR A 225 24.42 -1.20 8.39
CA TYR A 225 23.48 -2.03 7.65
C TYR A 225 22.15 -1.31 7.48
N MET A 226 21.61 -0.80 8.59
CA MET A 226 20.35 -0.05 8.59
C MET A 226 20.42 1.17 7.66
N MET A 227 21.53 1.90 7.66
CA MET A 227 21.72 3.08 6.82
C MET A 227 21.76 2.72 5.33
N VAL A 228 22.55 1.72 4.94
CA VAL A 228 22.60 1.23 3.55
C VAL A 228 21.22 0.76 3.09
N HIS A 229 20.54 -0.02 3.93
CA HIS A 229 19.19 -0.52 3.64
C HIS A 229 18.19 0.62 3.46
N LYS A 230 18.24 1.62 4.35
CA LYS A 230 17.36 2.79 4.31
C LYS A 230 17.61 3.65 3.06
N ILE A 231 18.87 3.87 2.67
CA ILE A 231 19.23 4.57 1.43
C ILE A 231 18.64 3.82 0.22
N ILE A 232 18.83 2.50 0.14
CA ILE A 232 18.29 1.70 -0.97
C ILE A 232 16.76 1.81 -1.06
N GLN A 233 16.06 1.76 0.08
CA GLN A 233 14.60 1.88 0.12
C GLN A 233 14.12 3.29 -0.25
N ASP A 234 14.64 4.33 0.42
CA ASP A 234 14.16 5.71 0.29
C ASP A 234 14.41 6.28 -1.11
N PHE A 235 15.47 5.81 -1.80
CA PHE A 235 15.80 6.19 -3.18
C PHE A 235 15.39 5.15 -4.22
N ARG A 236 14.70 4.07 -3.83
CA ARG A 236 14.17 3.03 -4.73
C ARG A 236 15.23 2.39 -5.64
N LEU A 237 16.43 2.20 -5.10
CA LEU A 237 17.61 1.76 -5.85
C LEU A 237 17.62 0.26 -6.17
N THR A 238 16.63 -0.50 -5.69
CA THR A 238 16.50 -1.96 -5.92
C THR A 238 16.16 -2.32 -7.37
N GLN A 239 15.59 -1.39 -8.13
CA GLN A 239 15.14 -1.66 -9.51
C GLN A 239 16.22 -1.39 -10.56
N ILE A 240 17.34 -0.78 -10.16
CA ILE A 240 18.41 -0.39 -11.07
C ILE A 240 19.30 -1.61 -11.34
N LYS A 241 19.26 -2.12 -12.58
CA LYS A 241 20.06 -3.26 -13.01
C LYS A 241 21.29 -2.81 -13.79
N ARG A 242 22.42 -3.50 -13.56
CA ARG A 242 23.58 -3.40 -14.45
C ARG A 242 23.15 -3.89 -15.84
N ALA A 243 23.44 -3.11 -16.88
CA ALA A 243 23.26 -3.60 -18.24
C ALA A 243 24.24 -4.77 -18.42
N ASN A 244 23.73 -5.96 -18.71
CA ASN A 244 24.58 -7.10 -19.04
C ASN A 244 25.31 -6.75 -20.35
N HIS A 245 26.61 -6.53 -20.26
CA HIS A 245 27.50 -6.50 -21.42
C HIS A 245 27.89 -7.92 -21.83
#